data_AF-A0A945XX39-F1
#
_entry.id   AF-A0A945XX39-F1
#
_cell.length_a   1.000
_cell.length_b   1.000
_cell.length_c   1.000
_cell.angle_alpha   90.00
_cell.angle_beta   90.00
_cell.angle_gamma   90.00
#
_symmetry.space_group_name_H-M   'P 1'
#
loop_
_entity.id
_entity.type
_entity.pdbx_description
1 polymer ?
#
loop_
_entity_poly.entity_id
_entity_poly.type
_entity_poly.pdbx_seq_one_letter_code
_entity_poly.pdbx_strand_id
1 'polypeptide(L)' 'MWPYLAGPSVAPVLDLYGELDYPAVHRLAPERLKLIHHGGNPLSKQLVATGADHHFSDNGEELIKEVSDWLDSLDP' A
#
# COMPACT_ATOMS: atom_id res chain seq x y z
N MET A 1 15.40 -13.77 -10.29
CA MET A 1 15.75 -12.43 -10.84
C MET A 1 14.62 -12.05 -11.79
N TRP A 2 13.60 -11.32 -11.31
CA TRP A 2 12.40 -10.99 -12.10
C TRP A 2 12.67 -9.74 -12.95
N PRO A 3 12.57 -9.79 -14.30
CA PRO A 3 13.12 -8.77 -15.19
C PRO A 3 12.04 -7.84 -15.78
N TYR A 4 11.19 -7.24 -14.94
CA TYR A 4 10.37 -6.11 -15.36
C TYR A 4 10.47 -5.03 -14.29
N LEU A 5 11.36 -4.06 -14.52
CA LEU A 5 11.13 -2.71 -14.02
C LEU A 5 9.81 -2.28 -14.66
N ALA A 6 8.73 -2.27 -13.87
CA ALA A 6 7.42 -1.83 -14.33
C ALA A 6 7.59 -0.43 -14.92
N GLY A 7 7.22 -0.27 -16.20
CA GLY A 7 7.04 1.05 -16.78
C GLY A 7 5.94 1.84 -16.04
N PRO A 8 5.62 3.07 -16.47
CA PRO A 8 4.58 3.89 -15.84
C PRO A 8 3.30 3.08 -15.65
N SER A 9 2.84 2.92 -14.41
CA SER A 9 1.62 2.18 -14.11
C SER A 9 0.43 3.10 -14.35
N VAL A 10 -0.37 2.81 -15.38
CA VAL A 10 -1.59 3.60 -15.65
C VAL A 10 -2.59 3.44 -14.51
N ALA A 11 -2.65 2.26 -13.90
CA ALA A 11 -3.48 2.02 -12.71
C ALA A 11 -2.80 2.58 -11.44
N PRO A 12 -3.56 3.24 -10.55
CA PRO A 12 -3.05 3.66 -9.25
C PRO A 12 -2.87 2.44 -8.33
N VAL A 13 -1.91 2.52 -7.42
CA VAL A 13 -1.58 1.44 -6.48
C VAL A 13 -1.75 1.90 -5.04
N LEU A 14 -2.43 1.09 -4.24
CA LEU A 14 -2.41 1.19 -2.78
C LEU A 14 -1.50 0.11 -2.20
N ASP A 15 -0.50 0.52 -1.43
CA ASP A 15 0.32 -0.35 -0.58
C ASP A 15 -0.04 -0.08 0.89
N LEU A 16 -0.86 -0.96 1.46
CA LEU A 16 -1.35 -0.87 2.83
C LEU A 16 -0.74 -2.02 3.65
N TYR A 17 -0.13 -1.70 4.79
CA TYR A 17 0.43 -2.69 5.71
C TYR A 17 0.21 -2.29 7.17
N GLY A 18 0.27 -3.26 8.08
CA GLY A 18 0.05 -3.04 9.51
C GLY A 18 1.23 -2.38 10.22
N GLU A 19 0.96 -1.61 11.27
CA GLU A 19 1.98 -1.07 12.17
C GLU A 19 2.73 -2.18 12.94
N LEU A 20 2.03 -3.28 13.25
CA LEU A 20 2.54 -4.43 13.99
C LEU A 20 2.89 -5.60 13.05
N ASP A 21 3.08 -5.32 11.77
CA ASP A 21 3.42 -6.32 10.76
C ASP A 21 4.84 -6.89 10.99
N TYR A 22 5.15 -7.99 10.32
CA TYR A 22 6.46 -8.62 10.39
C TYR A 22 7.58 -7.63 10.06
N PRO A 23 8.75 -7.71 10.72
CA PRO A 23 9.87 -6.81 10.47
C PRO A 23 10.30 -6.73 9.00
N ALA A 24 10.10 -7.81 8.23
CA ALA A 24 10.40 -7.82 6.80
C ALA A 24 9.51 -6.85 5.99
N VAL A 25 8.23 -6.70 6.35
CA VAL A 25 7.30 -5.79 5.66
C VAL A 25 7.75 -4.34 5.83
N HIS A 26 8.10 -3.94 7.06
CA HIS A 26 8.65 -2.62 7.36
C HIS A 26 9.98 -2.37 6.65
N ARG A 27 10.90 -3.34 6.66
CA ARG A 27 12.20 -3.20 5.95
C ARG A 27 12.03 -2.99 4.44
N LEU A 28 11.00 -3.59 3.85
CA LEU A 28 10.75 -3.51 2.41
C LEU A 28 9.80 -2.37 2.00
N ALA A 29 9.06 -1.76 2.93
CA ALA A 29 8.13 -0.68 2.64
C ALA A 29 8.80 0.50 1.90
N PRO A 30 10.01 0.97 2.29
CA PRO A 30 10.69 2.04 1.54
C PRO A 30 10.98 1.67 0.08
N GLU A 31 11.32 0.41 -0.21
CA GLU A 31 11.58 -0.04 -1.58
C GLU A 31 10.28 -0.15 -2.39
N ARG A 32 9.18 -0.62 -1.79
CA ARG A 32 7.86 -0.59 -2.44
C ARG A 32 7.42 0.84 -2.74
N LEU A 33 7.67 1.78 -1.83
CA LEU A 33 7.36 3.20 -2.04
C LEU A 33 8.15 3.80 -3.21
N LYS A 34 9.45 3.47 -3.35
CA LYS A 34 10.25 3.88 -4.51
C LYS A 34 9.67 3.35 -5.83
N LEU A 35 9.19 2.10 -5.84
CA LEU A 35 8.54 1.50 -7.01
C LEU A 35 7.21 2.19 -7.34
N ILE A 36 6.40 2.51 -6.32
CA ILE A 36 5.16 3.27 -6.48
C ILE A 36 5.45 4.65 -7.11
N HIS A 37 6.46 5.37 -6.59
CA HIS A 37 6.87 6.65 -7.15
C HIS A 37 7.42 6.53 -8.57
N HIS A 38 8.17 5.47 -8.89
CA HIS A 38 8.64 5.20 -10.24
C HIS A 38 7.48 4.95 -11.22
N GLY A 39 6.40 4.30 -10.76
CA GLY A 39 5.19 4.10 -11.55
C GLY A 39 4.48 5.39 -11.95
N GLY A 40 4.69 6.48 -11.21
CA GLY A 40 4.34 7.85 -11.62
C GLY A 40 2.85 8.21 -11.56
N ASN A 41 1.99 7.35 -11.01
CA ASN A 41 0.57 7.67 -10.85
C ASN A 41 0.33 8.43 -9.53
N PRO A 42 -0.13 9.70 -9.57
CA PRO A 42 -0.26 10.56 -8.39
C PRO A 42 -1.34 10.12 -7.40
N LEU A 43 -2.25 9.23 -7.80
CA LEU A 43 -3.29 8.66 -6.94
C LEU A 43 -2.79 7.45 -6.14
N SER A 44 -1.56 6.98 -6.40
CA SER A 44 -0.96 5.88 -5.64
C SER A 44 -0.54 6.33 -4.25
N LYS A 45 -0.71 5.44 -3.26
CA LYS A 45 -0.39 5.73 -1.86
C LYS A 45 0.27 4.52 -1.18
N GLN A 46 1.11 4.80 -0.19
CA GLN A 46 1.55 3.83 0.80
C GLN A 46 1.03 4.27 2.17
N LEU A 47 0.34 3.39 2.88
CA LEU A 47 -0.30 3.66 4.17
C LEU A 47 0.11 2.61 5.20
N VAL A 48 0.17 3.05 6.46
CA VAL A 48 0.38 2.20 7.63
C VAL A 48 -0.91 2.18 8.44
N ALA A 49 -1.53 1.01 8.58
CA ALA A 49 -2.70 0.82 9.45
C ALA A 49 -2.24 0.73 10.92
N THR A 50 -2.64 1.71 11.73
CA THR A 50 -2.26 1.80 13.14
C THR A 50 -2.85 0.62 13.91
N GLY A 51 -2.06 -0.04 14.76
CA GLY A 51 -2.50 -1.18 15.57
C GLY A 51 -2.77 -2.49 14.82
N ALA A 52 -2.73 -2.50 13.49
CA ALA A 52 -2.96 -3.70 12.69
C ALA A 52 -1.72 -4.61 12.64
N ASP A 53 -1.93 -5.91 12.81
CA ASP A 53 -0.93 -6.95 12.56
C ASP A 53 -0.94 -7.41 11.09
N HIS A 54 -0.08 -8.39 10.75
CA HIS A 54 0.00 -8.95 9.41
C HIS A 54 -1.32 -9.54 8.88
N HIS A 55 -2.21 -9.95 9.79
CA HIS A 55 -3.48 -10.59 9.47
C HIS A 55 -4.66 -9.62 9.59
N PHE A 56 -4.41 -8.37 10.01
CA PHE A 56 -5.43 -7.41 10.43
C PHE A 56 -6.40 -8.01 11.46
N SER A 57 -5.90 -8.86 12.37
CA SER A 57 -6.71 -9.45 13.44
C SER A 57 -7.32 -8.34 14.28
N ASP A 58 -8.63 -8.38 14.54
CA ASP A 58 -9.41 -7.33 15.21
C ASP A 58 -9.36 -5.93 14.57
N ASN A 59 -8.74 -5.79 13.40
CA ASN A 59 -8.58 -4.53 12.66
C ASN A 59 -9.26 -4.57 11.28
N GLY A 60 -10.25 -5.45 11.11
CA GLY A 60 -10.98 -5.60 9.84
C GLY A 60 -11.73 -4.34 9.41
N GLU A 61 -12.28 -3.59 10.37
CA GLU A 61 -12.95 -2.30 10.08
C GLU A 61 -11.95 -1.26 9.55
N GLU A 62 -10.75 -1.18 10.15
CA GLU A 62 -9.69 -0.29 9.71
C GLU A 62 -9.22 -0.64 8.30
N LEU A 63 -9.03 -1.94 8.00
CA LEU A 63 -8.70 -2.40 6.66
C LEU A 63 -9.74 -1.96 5.63
N ILE A 64 -11.03 -2.19 5.92
CA ILE A 64 -12.13 -1.81 5.03
C ILE A 64 -12.14 -0.31 4.83
N LYS A 65 -12.03 0.47 5.91
CA LYS A 65 -12.04 1.93 5.87
C LYS A 65 -10.90 2.47 5.00
N GLU A 66 -9.66 2.07 5.23
CA GLU A 66 -8.50 2.59 4.47
C GLU A 66 -8.56 2.24 2.98
N VAL A 67 -9.05 1.05 2.65
CA VAL A 67 -9.27 0.64 1.25
C VAL A 67 -10.43 1.42 0.62
N SER A 68 -11.56 1.55 1.30
CA SER A 68 -12.73 2.30 0.83
C SER A 68 -12.40 3.78 0.63
N ASP A 69 -11.79 4.44 1.61
CA ASP A 69 -11.40 5.85 1.52
C ASP A 69 -10.45 6.10 0.34
N TRP A 70 -9.55 5.15 0.06
CA TRP A 70 -8.67 5.26 -1.10
C TRP A 70 -9.44 5.06 -2.41
N LEU A 71 -10.30 4.04 -2.51
CA LEU A 71 -11.11 3.79 -3.70
C LEU A 71 -12.05 4.95 -4.02
N ASP A 72 -12.73 5.51 -3.01
CA ASP A 72 -13.60 6.68 -3.14
C ASP A 72 -12.82 7.91 -3.60
N SER A 73 -11.52 8.00 -3.31
CA SER A 73 -10.66 9.07 -3.82
C SER A 73 -10.27 8.94 -5.30
N LEU A 74 -10.56 7.80 -5.95
CA LEU A 74 -10.21 7.55 -7.35
C LEU A 74 -11.29 8.02 -8.35
N ASP A 75 -12.54 8.15 -7.93
CA ASP A 75 -13.68 8.54 -8.78
C ASP A 75 -14.48 9.67 -8.11
N PRO A 76 -14.27 10.94 -8.50
CA PRO A 76 -14.90 12.10 -7.86
C PRO A 76 -16.36 12.35 -8.27
#